data_AF-A0A7X7PBK5-F1
#
_entry.id   AF-A0A7X7PBK5-F1
#
_cell.length_a   1.000
_cell.length_b   1.000
_cell.length_c   1.000
_cell.angle_alpha   90.00
_cell.angle_beta   90.00
_cell.angle_gamma   90.00
#
_symmetry.space_group_name_H-M   'P 1'
#
loop_
_entity.id
_entity.type
_entity.pdbx_description
1 polymer ?
#
loop_
_entity_poly.entity_id
_entity_poly.type
_entity_poly.pdbx_seq_one_letter_code
_entity_poly.pdbx_strand_id
1 'polypeptide(L)'
;QYELNELSPEHHREIRAIRRSITQRFLDIVEAGIASGEFTVTDAEGTNLALMSLCVDVARWFPAGAYTDADVVAARYADLAMRLVGAD
;
A
#
# COMPACT_ATOMS: atom_id res chain seq x y z
N GLN A 1 1.41 -16.86 2.01
CA GLN A 1 1.61 -16.51 3.43
C GLN A 1 2.35 -17.64 4.18
N TYR A 2 3.40 -18.24 3.58
CA TYR A 2 4.09 -19.40 4.13
C TYR A 2 5.47 -19.10 4.76
N GLU A 3 6.01 -17.90 4.60
CA GLU A 3 7.39 -17.59 5.00
C GLU A 3 7.55 -17.01 6.41
N LEU A 4 6.47 -16.65 7.12
CA LEU A 4 6.56 -16.01 8.45
C LEU A 4 6.70 -16.99 9.61
N ASN A 5 6.49 -18.29 9.39
CA ASN A 5 6.63 -19.31 10.42
C ASN A 5 8.08 -19.81 10.58
N GLU A 6 8.99 -19.40 9.69
CA GLU A 6 10.41 -19.75 9.74
C GLU A 6 11.23 -18.73 10.54
N LEU A 7 10.61 -17.62 10.93
CA LEU A 7 11.26 -16.57 11.70
C LEU A 7 11.23 -16.88 13.19
N SER A 8 12.32 -16.54 13.88
CA SER A 8 12.32 -16.52 15.34
C SER A 8 11.21 -15.58 15.86
N PRO A 9 10.68 -15.82 17.07
CA PRO A 9 9.67 -14.93 17.66
C PRO A 9 10.10 -13.45 17.71
N GLU A 10 11.41 -13.19 17.84
CA GLU A 10 12.01 -11.87 17.80
C GLU A 10 11.91 -11.23 16.42
N HIS A 11 12.44 -11.87 15.37
CA HIS A 11 12.34 -11.36 14.00
C HIS A 11 10.87 -11.23 13.55
N HIS A 12 9.99 -12.12 14.02
CA HIS A 12 8.57 -12.00 13.74
C HIS A 12 7.96 -10.75 14.40
N ARG A 13 8.35 -10.37 15.62
CA ARG A 13 7.91 -9.11 16.25
C ARG A 13 8.41 -7.89 15.48
N GLU A 14 9.68 -7.90 15.08
CA GLU A 14 10.32 -6.83 14.31
C GLU A 14 9.62 -6.61 12.96
N ILE A 15 9.47 -7.66 12.14
CA ILE A 15 8.82 -7.55 10.83
C ILE A 15 7.36 -7.10 10.96
N ARG A 16 6.64 -7.55 12.00
CA ARG A 16 5.29 -7.04 12.26
C ARG A 16 5.27 -5.56 12.61
N ALA A 17 6.25 -5.07 13.37
CA ALA A 17 6.34 -3.66 13.71
C ALA A 17 6.60 -2.79 12.47
N ILE A 18 7.52 -3.23 11.60
CA ILE A 18 7.81 -2.56 10.33
C ILE A 18 6.56 -2.51 9.44
N ARG A 19 5.87 -3.65 9.26
CA ARG A 19 4.64 -3.71 8.46
C ARG A 19 3.56 -2.76 8.99
N ARG A 20 3.34 -2.74 10.30
CA ARG A 20 2.40 -1.79 10.93
C ARG A 20 2.80 -0.34 10.69
N SER A 21 4.09 -0.01 10.80
CA SER A 21 4.57 1.35 10.56
C SER A 21 4.35 1.80 9.12
N ILE A 22 4.54 0.92 8.14
CA ILE A 22 4.27 1.22 6.73
C ILE A 22 2.76 1.45 6.54
N THR A 23 1.91 0.54 7.03
CA THR A 23 0.46 0.67 6.94
C THR A 23 -0.05 1.94 7.60
N GLN A 24 0.49 2.30 8.77
CA GLN A 24 0.11 3.53 9.46
C GLN A 24 0.49 4.76 8.66
N ARG A 25 1.67 4.78 8.04
CA ARG A 25 2.12 5.94 7.27
C ARG A 25 1.23 6.23 6.06
N PHE A 26 0.70 5.20 5.40
CA PHE A 26 -0.28 5.39 4.33
C PHE A 26 -1.63 5.89 4.87
N LEU A 27 -2.08 5.36 6.01
CA LEU A 27 -3.29 5.85 6.67
C LEU A 27 -3.18 7.34 7.03
N ASP A 28 -2.06 7.75 7.61
CA ASP A 28 -1.80 9.15 7.98
C ASP A 28 -1.89 10.09 6.76
N ILE A 29 -1.42 9.64 5.59
CA ILE A 29 -1.51 10.40 4.34
C ILE A 29 -2.96 10.52 3.88
N VAL A 30 -3.73 9.42 3.93
CA VAL A 30 -5.15 9.42 3.57
C VAL A 30 -5.94 10.34 4.49
N GLU A 31 -5.74 10.25 5.80
CA GLU A 31 -6.38 11.11 6.80
C GLU A 31 -6.02 12.59 6.60
N ALA A 32 -4.76 12.89 6.28
CA ALA A 32 -4.33 14.26 5.98
C ALA A 32 -5.01 14.82 4.72
N GLY A 33 -5.16 14.02 3.67
CA GLY A 33 -5.87 14.42 2.46
C GLY A 33 -7.37 14.62 2.68
N ILE A 34 -8.00 13.80 3.54
CA ILE A 34 -9.40 14.01 3.96
C ILE A 34 -9.52 15.32 4.74
N ALA A 35 -8.63 15.55 5.70
CA ALA A 35 -8.66 16.73 6.57
C ALA A 35 -8.41 18.04 5.81
N SER A 36 -7.59 18.01 4.75
CA SER A 36 -7.35 19.15 3.86
C SER A 36 -8.43 19.34 2.81
N GLY A 37 -9.29 18.34 2.57
CA GLY A 37 -10.30 18.34 1.51
C GLY A 37 -9.75 17.98 0.13
N GLU A 38 -8.49 17.54 0.04
CA GLU A 38 -7.87 17.05 -1.20
C GLU A 38 -8.39 15.67 -1.59
N PHE A 39 -8.82 14.84 -0.62
CA PHE A 39 -9.32 13.48 -0.84
C PHE A 39 -10.80 13.34 -0.43
N THR A 40 -11.56 12.58 -1.22
CA THR A 40 -12.96 12.26 -0.98
C THR A 40 -13.11 10.79 -0.61
N VAL A 41 -12.87 10.46 0.67
CA VAL A 41 -12.87 9.08 1.19
C VAL A 41 -13.83 8.95 2.38
N THR A 42 -14.74 7.99 2.33
CA THR A 42 -15.70 7.70 3.42
C THR A 42 -15.21 6.62 4.40
N ASP A 43 -14.30 5.76 3.96
CA ASP A 43 -13.69 4.69 4.75
C ASP A 43 -12.17 4.73 4.58
N ALA A 44 -11.49 5.44 5.49
CA ALA A 44 -10.04 5.64 5.43
C ALA A 44 -9.27 4.32 5.64
N GLU A 45 -9.73 3.45 6.55
CA GLU A 45 -9.08 2.17 6.83
C GLU A 45 -9.23 1.21 5.64
N GLY A 46 -10.43 1.09 5.07
CA GLY A 46 -10.67 0.26 3.88
C GLY A 46 -9.90 0.76 2.66
N THR A 47 -9.81 2.08 2.48
CA THR A 47 -9.02 2.69 1.40
C THR A 47 -7.53 2.40 1.59
N ASN A 48 -7.01 2.56 2.81
CA ASN A 48 -5.62 2.22 3.14
C ASN A 48 -5.33 0.72 2.90
N LEU A 49 -6.23 -0.17 3.29
CA LEU A 49 -6.10 -1.61 3.03
C LEU A 49 -5.99 -1.91 1.53
N ALA A 50 -6.81 -1.26 0.71
CA ALA A 50 -6.79 -1.42 -0.74
C ALA A 50 -5.49 -0.88 -1.36
N LEU A 51 -5.03 0.31 -0.94
CA LEU A 51 -3.72 0.88 -1.36
C LEU A 51 -2.57 -0.06 -1.03
N MET A 52 -2.50 -0.54 0.21
CA MET A 52 -1.45 -1.47 0.65
C MET A 52 -1.48 -2.80 -0.11
N SER A 53 -2.68 -3.30 -0.42
CA SER A 53 -2.85 -4.53 -1.19
C SER A 53 -2.31 -4.38 -2.61
N LEU A 54 -2.56 -3.25 -3.27
CA LEU A 54 -1.98 -2.95 -4.58
C LEU A 54 -0.45 -2.93 -4.52
N CYS A 55 0.13 -2.20 -3.57
CA CYS A 55 1.58 -2.07 -3.43
C CYS A 55 2.28 -3.41 -3.15
N VAL A 56 1.74 -4.22 -2.23
CA VAL A 56 2.36 -5.50 -1.85
C VAL A 56 2.26 -6.53 -2.97
N ASP A 57 1.17 -6.54 -3.74
CA ASP A 57 0.98 -7.55 -4.78
C ASP A 57 1.99 -7.40 -5.93
N VAL A 58 2.48 -6.18 -6.21
CA VAL A 58 3.52 -5.93 -7.22
C VAL A 58 4.76 -6.80 -6.99
N ALA A 59 5.22 -6.94 -5.75
CA ALA A 59 6.38 -7.76 -5.44
C ALA A 59 6.19 -9.26 -5.75
N ARG A 60 4.93 -9.74 -5.85
CA ARG A 60 4.61 -11.12 -6.18
C ARG A 60 4.59 -11.38 -7.68
N TRP A 61 4.08 -10.44 -8.47
CA TRP A 61 3.85 -10.67 -9.90
C TRP A 61 4.83 -9.96 -10.83
N PHE A 62 5.49 -8.87 -10.40
CA PHE A 62 6.39 -8.11 -11.26
C PHE A 62 7.78 -8.79 -11.35
N PRO A 63 8.38 -8.87 -12.55
CA PRO A 63 7.83 -8.51 -13.87
C PRO A 63 6.90 -9.60 -14.44
N ALA A 64 5.84 -9.22 -15.17
CA ALA A 64 4.96 -10.16 -15.87
C ALA A 64 4.31 -9.60 -17.13
N GLY A 65 4.30 -10.40 -18.21
CA GLY A 65 3.67 -10.04 -19.48
C GLY A 65 4.24 -8.74 -20.05
N ALA A 66 3.36 -7.75 -20.29
CA ALA A 66 3.75 -6.42 -20.77
C ALA A 66 4.31 -5.51 -19.66
N TYR A 67 4.21 -5.89 -18.39
CA TYR A 67 4.66 -5.11 -17.24
C TYR A 67 6.08 -5.52 -16.85
N THR A 68 7.06 -4.99 -17.58
CA THR A 68 8.49 -5.25 -17.38
C THR A 68 9.30 -4.02 -16.97
N ASP A 69 8.71 -2.83 -17.11
CA ASP A 69 9.30 -1.56 -16.70
C ASP A 69 8.69 -1.10 -15.36
N ALA A 70 9.54 -0.96 -14.35
CA ALA A 70 9.13 -0.61 -13.00
C ALA A 70 8.59 0.83 -12.90
N ASP A 71 9.15 1.77 -13.66
CA ASP A 71 8.73 3.17 -13.63
C ASP A 71 7.33 3.32 -14.25
N VAL A 72 7.06 2.56 -15.32
CA VAL A 72 5.73 2.52 -15.95
C VAL A 72 4.70 1.91 -15.00
N VAL A 73 5.04 0.86 -14.26
CA VAL A 73 4.14 0.26 -13.26
C VAL A 73 3.88 1.24 -12.12
N ALA A 74 4.93 1.88 -11.60
CA ALA A 74 4.82 2.86 -10.52
C ALA A 74 3.90 4.04 -10.90
N ALA A 75 4.09 4.63 -12.08
CA ALA A 75 3.25 5.72 -12.57
C ALA A 75 1.76 5.30 -12.67
N ARG A 76 1.49 4.13 -13.23
CA ARG A 76 0.11 3.61 -13.35
C ARG A 76 -0.53 3.35 -11.99
N TYR A 77 0.24 2.81 -11.04
CA TYR A 77 -0.27 2.52 -9.70
C TYR A 77 -0.48 3.80 -8.89
N ALA A 78 0.33 4.83 -9.09
CA ALA A 78 0.10 6.16 -8.53
C ALA A 78 -1.22 6.75 -9.05
N ASP A 79 -1.49 6.69 -10.35
CA ASP A 79 -2.76 7.15 -10.92
C ASP A 79 -3.98 6.40 -10.35
N LEU A 80 -3.86 5.08 -10.16
CA LEU A 80 -4.91 4.28 -9.52
C LEU A 80 -5.12 4.67 -8.06
N ALA A 81 -4.04 4.91 -7.32
CA ALA A 81 -4.10 5.35 -5.93
C ALA A 81 -4.81 6.70 -5.81
N MET A 82 -4.50 7.67 -6.69
CA MET A 82 -5.16 8.99 -6.71
C MET A 82 -6.67 8.88 -6.95
N ARG A 83 -7.10 8.00 -7.87
CA ARG A 83 -8.53 7.75 -8.12
C ARG A 83 -9.21 7.09 -6.93
N LEU A 84 -8.51 6.18 -6.24
CA LEU A 84 -9.05 5.47 -5.10
C LEU A 84 -9.32 6.41 -3.92
N VAL A 85 -8.48 7.42 -3.74
CA VAL A 85 -8.69 8.46 -2.71
C VAL A 85 -9.62 9.59 -3.16
N GLY A 86 -10.17 9.52 -4.38
CA GLY A 86 -11.08 10.53 -4.91
C GLY A 86 -10.43 11.91 -5.02
N ALA A 87 -9.15 11.95 -5.40
CA ALA A 87 -8.45 13.18 -5.74
C ALA A 87 -8.74 13.56 -7.21
N ASP A 88 -8.99 14.84 -7.45
CA ASP A 88 -9.21 15.44 -8.78
C ASP A 88 -7.91 15.68 -9.56
#